data_AF-A0A846T6C5-F1
#
_entry.id   AF-A0A846T6C5-F1
#
_cell.length_a   1.000
_cell.length_b   1.000
_cell.length_c   1.000
_cell.angle_alpha   90.00
_cell.angle_beta   90.00
_cell.angle_gamma   90.00
#
_symmetry.space_group_name_H-M   'P 1'
#
loop_
_entity.id
_entity.type
_entity.pdbx_description
1 polymer ?
#
loop_
_entity_poly.entity_id
_entity_poly.type
_entity_poly.pdbx_seq_one_letter_code
_entity_poly.pdbx_strand_id
1 'polypeptide(L)'
;MTDVEVAQSRFPLPLSIQCGLALSLFVLITLLPPLPLSSDPRSYLPLHITLEFLSIAAALMIFTVGWFSFSHGREARFQILACAFLAVALLDFVHTLSYPEMPDLVTPSSVEKAINFWLPARVISALALLAAWRCRHKPRSVSVCVGGCWQRP
;
A
#
# COMPACT_ATOMS: atom_id res chain seq x y z
N MET A 1 3.49 47.38 10.95
CA MET A 1 2.21 47.28 10.21
C MET A 1 2.31 46.00 9.42
N THR A 2 1.88 44.91 10.07
CA THR A 2 1.73 43.54 9.59
C THR A 2 2.70 43.07 8.50
N ASP A 3 3.90 42.64 8.91
CA ASP A 3 4.49 41.46 8.31
C ASP A 3 3.48 40.33 8.53
N VAL A 4 2.59 40.15 7.55
CA VAL A 4 1.87 38.90 7.39
C VAL A 4 2.96 37.90 7.05
N GLU A 5 3.64 37.43 8.08
CA GLU A 5 4.38 36.19 8.07
C GLU A 5 3.30 35.14 7.84
N VAL A 6 2.92 35.02 6.56
CA VAL A 6 2.23 33.88 6.01
C VAL A 6 3.09 32.74 6.46
N ALA A 7 2.70 32.13 7.58
CA ALA A 7 3.25 30.90 8.07
C ALA A 7 3.16 29.96 6.88
N GLN A 8 4.27 29.89 6.14
CA GLN A 8 4.46 29.01 5.02
C GLN A 8 4.49 27.64 5.66
N SER A 9 3.29 27.11 5.86
CA SER A 9 3.01 25.70 6.01
C SER A 9 3.45 25.07 4.69
N ARG A 10 4.77 24.92 4.55
CA ARG A 10 5.39 24.25 3.42
C ARG A 10 5.06 22.77 3.56
N PHE A 11 3.83 22.42 3.19
CA PHE A 11 3.56 21.09 2.68
C PHE A 11 4.68 20.82 1.67
N PRO A 12 5.44 19.72 1.83
CA PRO A 12 6.59 19.49 0.99
C PRO A 12 6.08 19.49 -0.45
N LEU A 13 6.58 20.43 -1.27
CA LEU A 13 6.22 20.60 -2.68
C LEU A 13 5.97 19.27 -3.43
N PRO A 14 6.80 18.20 -3.25
CA PRO A 14 6.55 16.91 -3.88
C PRO A 14 5.26 16.19 -3.43
N LEU A 15 4.83 16.35 -2.17
CA LEU A 15 3.59 15.75 -1.66
C LEU A 15 2.37 16.45 -2.27
N SER A 16 2.40 17.78 -2.40
CA SER A 16 1.31 18.54 -3.04
C SER A 16 1.19 18.18 -4.52
N ILE A 17 2.32 18.01 -5.21
CA ILE A 17 2.36 17.54 -6.61
C ILE A 17 1.80 16.12 -6.72
N GLN A 18 2.19 15.22 -5.83
CA GLN A 18 1.71 13.84 -5.83
C GLN A 18 0.20 13.74 -5.55
N CYS A 19 -0.31 14.51 -4.58
CA CYS A 19 -1.74 14.60 -4.31
C CYS A 19 -2.52 15.19 -5.49
N GLY A 20 -1.98 16.23 -6.13
CA GLY A 20 -2.58 16.84 -7.32
C GLY A 20 -2.65 15.88 -8.51
N LEU A 21 -1.57 15.14 -8.77
CA LEU A 21 -1.53 14.09 -9.80
C LEU A 21 -2.53 12.97 -9.51
N ALA A 22 -2.58 12.48 -8.27
CA ALA A 22 -3.52 11.43 -7.87
C ALA A 22 -4.98 11.89 -8.04
N LEU A 23 -5.30 13.12 -7.64
CA LEU A 23 -6.64 13.70 -7.79
C LEU A 23 -7.00 13.92 -9.27
N SER A 24 -6.07 14.44 -10.07
CA SER A 24 -6.27 14.64 -11.51
C SER A 24 -6.51 13.31 -12.22
N LEU A 25 -5.75 12.27 -11.89
CA LEU A 25 -5.93 10.93 -12.44
C LEU A 25 -7.28 10.33 -12.02
N PHE A 26 -7.67 10.48 -10.75
CA PHE A 26 -8.97 10.02 -10.26
C PHE A 26 -10.12 10.69 -11.02
N VAL A 27 -10.10 12.03 -11.15
CA VAL A 27 -11.11 12.78 -11.89
C VAL A 27 -11.15 12.36 -13.37
N LEU A 28 -9.99 12.20 -14.01
CA LEU A 28 -9.88 11.74 -15.40
C LEU A 28 -10.52 10.35 -15.58
N ILE A 29 -10.26 9.41 -14.67
CA ILE A 29 -10.85 8.07 -14.70
C ILE A 29 -12.37 8.13 -14.55
N THR A 30 -12.90 8.98 -13.67
CA THR A 30 -14.36 9.13 -13.50
C THR A 30 -15.06 9.80 -14.67
N LEU A 31 -14.35 10.64 -15.43
CA LEU A 31 -14.89 11.36 -16.58
C LEU A 31 -14.78 10.56 -17.88
N LEU A 32 -13.93 9.52 -17.90
CA LEU A 32 -13.78 8.65 -19.06
C LEU A 32 -15.10 7.86 -19.25
N PRO A 33 -15.76 7.94 -20.42
CA PRO A 33 -16.94 7.14 -20.68
C PRO A 33 -16.58 5.66 -20.53
N PRO A 34 -17.51 4.82 -20.02
CA PRO A 34 -17.25 3.39 -19.86
C PRO A 34 -16.79 2.85 -21.20
N LEU A 35 -15.52 2.43 -21.27
CA LEU A 35 -14.95 1.88 -22.48
C LEU A 35 -15.84 0.71 -22.91
N PRO A 36 -16.21 0.58 -24.18
CA PRO A 36 -17.03 -0.53 -24.68
C PRO A 36 -16.22 -1.84 -24.75
N LEU A 37 -15.36 -2.08 -23.75
CA LEU A 37 -14.48 -3.24 -23.66
C LEU A 37 -15.22 -4.53 -23.33
N SER A 38 -16.50 -4.51 -22.91
CA SER A 38 -17.23 -5.75 -22.62
C SER A 38 -18.72 -5.54 -22.38
N SER A 39 -19.54 -5.94 -23.35
CA SER A 39 -20.97 -6.19 -23.16
C SER A 39 -21.24 -7.51 -22.42
N ASP A 40 -20.25 -8.41 -22.32
CA ASP A 40 -20.33 -9.71 -21.64
C ASP A 40 -19.42 -9.72 -20.38
N PRO A 41 -19.98 -9.99 -19.17
CA PRO A 41 -19.23 -10.20 -17.93
C PRO A 41 -18.06 -11.19 -18.03
N ARG A 42 -18.14 -12.19 -18.90
CA ARG A 42 -17.08 -13.20 -19.05
C ARG A 42 -15.81 -12.65 -19.69
N SER A 43 -15.92 -11.58 -20.47
CA SER A 43 -14.75 -10.98 -21.14
C SER A 43 -13.85 -10.19 -20.19
N TYR A 44 -14.39 -9.64 -19.08
CA TYR A 44 -13.57 -8.92 -18.09
C TYR A 44 -12.98 -9.84 -17.01
N LEU A 45 -13.54 -11.04 -16.83
CA LEU A 45 -13.15 -11.96 -15.76
C LEU A 45 -11.64 -12.32 -15.77
N PRO A 46 -11.00 -12.62 -16.92
CA PRO A 46 -9.56 -12.88 -16.96
C PRO A 46 -8.72 -11.66 -16.58
N LEU A 47 -9.15 -10.46 -16.97
CA LEU A 47 -8.47 -9.22 -16.61
C LEU A 47 -8.60 -8.94 -15.12
N HIS A 48 -9.80 -9.13 -14.56
CA HIS A 48 -10.07 -8.97 -13.13
C HIS A 48 -9.17 -9.87 -12.28
N ILE A 49 -9.17 -11.18 -12.53
CA ILE A 49 -8.35 -12.12 -11.76
C ILE A 49 -6.84 -11.86 -11.91
N THR A 50 -6.41 -11.40 -13.10
CA THR A 50 -5.00 -11.05 -13.33
C THR A 50 -4.60 -9.84 -12.48
N LEU A 51 -5.44 -8.81 -12.42
CA LEU A 51 -5.19 -7.62 -11.59
C LEU A 51 -5.21 -7.95 -10.10
N GLU A 52 -6.10 -8.84 -9.67
CA GLU A 52 -6.14 -9.31 -8.29
C GLU A 52 -4.87 -10.11 -7.93
N PHE A 53 -4.45 -11.03 -8.79
CA PHE A 53 -3.22 -11.79 -8.57
C PHE A 53 -2.00 -10.88 -8.47
N LEU A 54 -1.91 -9.85 -9.32
CA LEU A 54 -0.85 -8.84 -9.25
C LEU A 54 -0.89 -8.05 -7.93
N SER A 55 -2.08 -7.68 -7.44
CA SER A 55 -2.26 -7.01 -6.15
C SER A 55 -1.78 -7.89 -5.00
N ILE A 56 -2.17 -9.17 -4.98
CA ILE A 56 -1.76 -10.15 -3.96
C ILE A 56 -0.25 -10.34 -3.99
N ALA A 57 0.34 -10.50 -5.18
CA ALA A 57 1.79 -10.64 -5.34
C ALA A 57 2.55 -9.42 -4.80
N ALA A 58 2.09 -8.20 -5.10
CA ALA A 58 2.69 -6.98 -4.58
C ALA A 58 2.59 -6.90 -3.05
N ALA A 59 1.44 -7.25 -2.46
CA ALA A 59 1.25 -7.29 -1.01
C ALA A 59 2.20 -8.32 -0.34
N LEU A 60 2.36 -9.51 -0.94
CA LEU A 60 3.31 -10.51 -0.47
C LEU A 60 4.76 -10.04 -0.61
N MET A 61 5.13 -9.33 -1.67
CA MET A 61 6.47 -8.73 -1.80
C MET A 61 6.76 -7.72 -0.69
N ILE A 62 5.78 -6.87 -0.33
CA ILE A 62 5.94 -5.93 0.78
C ILE A 62 6.14 -6.68 2.10
N PHE A 63 5.36 -7.75 2.34
CA PHE A 63 5.53 -8.62 3.49
C PHE A 63 6.93 -9.26 3.52
N THR A 64 7.37 -9.91 2.44
CA THR A 64 8.66 -10.63 2.41
C THR A 64 9.82 -9.67 2.61
N VAL A 65 9.85 -8.54 1.90
CA VAL A 65 10.90 -7.52 2.07
C VAL A 65 10.90 -6.96 3.49
N GLY A 66 9.73 -6.65 4.06
CA GLY A 66 9.62 -6.14 5.42
C GLY A 66 10.05 -7.15 6.48
N TRP A 67 9.69 -8.43 6.30
CA TRP A 67 10.01 -9.53 7.20
C TRP A 67 11.50 -9.84 7.23
N PHE A 68 12.15 -9.98 6.05
CA PHE A 68 13.58 -10.29 5.98
C PHE A 68 14.47 -9.07 6.30
N SER A 69 13.99 -7.85 6.09
CA SER A 69 14.72 -6.63 6.46
C SER A 69 14.86 -6.46 7.99
N PHE A 70 14.05 -7.14 8.80
CA PHE A 70 14.15 -7.10 10.26
C PHE A 70 15.47 -7.69 10.79
N SER A 71 16.01 -8.71 10.12
CA SER A 71 17.26 -9.38 10.55
C SER A 71 18.48 -8.46 10.55
N HIS A 72 18.39 -7.27 9.93
CA HIS A 72 19.48 -6.30 9.79
C HIS A 72 19.38 -5.13 10.80
N GLY A 73 18.70 -5.30 11.93
CA GLY A 73 18.64 -4.30 13.02
C GLY A 73 17.67 -3.14 12.78
N ARG A 74 16.66 -3.33 11.92
CA ARG A 74 15.61 -2.34 11.66
C ARG A 74 14.50 -2.40 12.72
N GLU A 75 13.81 -1.28 12.90
CA GLU A 75 12.79 -1.10 13.95
C GLU A 75 11.59 -2.04 13.76
N ALA A 76 10.99 -2.51 14.88
CA ALA A 76 9.79 -3.36 14.93
C ALA A 76 8.60 -2.85 14.08
N ARG A 77 8.62 -1.57 13.72
CA ARG A 77 7.67 -0.91 12.82
C ARG A 77 7.60 -1.55 11.44
N PHE A 78 8.73 -2.02 10.90
CA PHE A 78 8.74 -2.72 9.61
C PHE A 78 8.08 -4.09 9.69
N GLN A 79 8.10 -4.74 10.86
CA GLN A 79 7.37 -5.99 11.07
C GLN A 79 5.87 -5.75 11.16
N ILE A 80 5.42 -4.70 11.85
CA ILE A 80 3.99 -4.33 11.88
C ILE A 80 3.48 -4.05 10.47
N LEU A 81 4.26 -3.30 9.66
CA LEU A 81 3.93 -3.03 8.26
C LEU A 81 3.88 -4.33 7.44
N ALA A 82 4.86 -5.22 7.60
CA ALA A 82 4.89 -6.51 6.93
C ALA A 82 3.64 -7.35 7.28
N CYS A 83 3.33 -7.51 8.57
CA CYS A 83 2.16 -8.27 9.03
C CYS A 83 0.84 -7.67 8.51
N ALA A 84 0.73 -6.34 8.44
CA ALA A 84 -0.44 -5.69 7.87
C ALA A 84 -0.61 -6.04 6.38
N PHE A 85 0.46 -6.01 5.60
CA PHE A 85 0.41 -6.38 4.17
C PHE A 85 0.19 -7.88 3.95
N LEU A 86 0.60 -8.75 4.88
CA LEU A 86 0.21 -10.16 4.86
C LEU A 86 -1.31 -10.32 5.05
N ALA A 87 -1.92 -9.60 5.99
CA ALA A 87 -3.36 -9.61 6.18
C ALA A 87 -4.11 -9.08 4.94
N VAL A 88 -3.59 -8.03 4.30
CA VAL A 88 -4.11 -7.52 3.01
C VAL A 88 -4.05 -8.59 1.93
N ALA A 89 -2.92 -9.28 1.76
CA ALA A 89 -2.79 -10.34 0.77
C ALA A 89 -3.80 -11.49 0.98
N LEU A 90 -4.03 -11.89 2.23
CA LEU A 90 -5.01 -12.91 2.57
C LEU A 90 -6.44 -12.47 2.28
N LEU A 91 -6.78 -11.22 2.61
CA LEU A 91 -8.12 -10.67 2.32
C LEU A 91 -8.36 -10.49 0.82
N ASP A 92 -7.37 -9.99 0.07
CA ASP A 92 -7.45 -9.89 -1.39
C ASP A 92 -7.60 -11.29 -2.03
N PHE A 93 -6.96 -12.32 -1.48
CA PHE A 93 -7.14 -13.71 -1.94
C PHE A 93 -8.57 -14.23 -1.69
N VAL A 94 -9.12 -14.00 -0.48
CA VAL A 94 -10.50 -14.42 -0.17
C VAL A 94 -11.53 -13.60 -0.96
N HIS A 95 -11.23 -12.33 -1.26
CA HIS A 95 -12.02 -11.49 -2.16
C HIS A 95 -12.13 -12.10 -3.55
N THR A 96 -11.00 -12.45 -4.18
CA THR A 96 -10.95 -13.13 -5.49
C THR A 96 -11.83 -14.37 -5.52
N LEU A 97 -11.74 -15.21 -4.49
CA LEU A 97 -12.51 -16.44 -4.41
C LEU A 97 -14.01 -16.23 -4.12
N SER A 98 -14.38 -15.07 -3.59
CA SER A 98 -15.77 -14.74 -3.27
C SER A 98 -16.49 -14.00 -4.41
N TYR A 99 -15.78 -13.68 -5.49
CA TYR A 99 -16.30 -12.98 -6.64
C TYR A 99 -17.29 -13.87 -7.44
N PRO A 100 -18.33 -13.30 -8.06
CA PRO A 100 -19.22 -14.05 -8.95
C PRO A 100 -18.42 -14.81 -10.03
N GLU A 101 -18.94 -15.95 -10.48
CA GLU A 101 -18.28 -16.89 -11.42
C GLU A 101 -17.22 -17.82 -10.78
N MET A 102 -16.86 -17.63 -9.50
CA MET A 102 -16.00 -18.57 -8.76
C MET A 102 -16.82 -19.66 -8.05
N PRO A 103 -16.27 -20.88 -7.90
CA PRO A 103 -16.96 -21.97 -7.20
C PRO A 103 -17.33 -21.55 -5.78
N ASP A 104 -18.50 -22.00 -5.33
CA ASP A 104 -19.01 -21.67 -4.01
C ASP A 104 -18.02 -22.14 -2.93
N LEU A 105 -17.53 -21.18 -2.13
CA LEU A 105 -16.88 -21.47 -0.86
C LEU A 105 -17.96 -21.86 0.18
N VAL A 106 -17.64 -21.79 1.48
CA VAL A 106 -18.56 -22.08 2.61
C VAL A 106 -19.99 -21.49 2.43
N THR A 107 -20.12 -20.37 1.71
CA THR A 107 -21.39 -19.78 1.28
C THR A 107 -21.34 -19.39 -0.21
N PRO A 108 -22.49 -19.26 -0.90
CA PRO A 108 -22.52 -18.86 -2.31
C PRO A 108 -21.72 -17.59 -2.60
N SER A 109 -21.03 -17.58 -3.74
CA SER A 109 -20.24 -16.42 -4.18
C SER A 109 -21.17 -15.29 -4.64
N SER A 110 -20.90 -14.07 -4.16
CA SER A 110 -21.72 -12.88 -4.47
C SER A 110 -20.87 -11.61 -4.43
N VAL A 111 -21.32 -10.59 -5.17
CA VAL A 111 -20.64 -9.28 -5.18
C VAL A 111 -20.57 -8.68 -3.77
N GLU A 112 -21.63 -8.82 -2.97
CA GLU A 112 -21.67 -8.33 -1.60
C GLU A 112 -20.63 -9.02 -0.71
N LYS A 113 -20.51 -10.35 -0.83
CA LYS A 113 -19.51 -11.13 -0.11
C LYS A 113 -18.09 -10.70 -0.51
N ALA A 114 -17.84 -10.52 -1.81
CA ALA A 114 -16.55 -10.05 -2.29
C ALA A 114 -16.20 -8.66 -1.73
N ILE A 115 -17.14 -7.71 -1.73
CA ILE A 115 -16.94 -6.35 -1.19
C ILE A 115 -16.63 -6.38 0.31
N ASN A 116 -17.27 -7.27 1.07
CA ASN A 116 -17.03 -7.43 2.51
C ASN A 116 -15.59 -7.87 2.85
N PHE A 117 -14.87 -8.52 1.92
CA PHE A 117 -13.44 -8.82 2.08
C PHE A 117 -12.53 -7.72 1.54
N TRP A 118 -12.92 -7.11 0.42
CA TRP A 118 -12.16 -6.04 -0.22
C TRP A 118 -12.05 -4.78 0.64
N LEU A 119 -13.16 -4.34 1.23
CA LEU A 119 -13.19 -3.07 1.98
C LEU A 119 -12.26 -3.11 3.20
N PRO A 120 -12.27 -4.14 4.07
CA PRO A 120 -11.31 -4.27 5.16
C PRO A 120 -9.86 -4.33 4.66
N ALA A 121 -9.57 -5.01 3.55
CA ALA A 121 -8.22 -5.07 2.98
C ALA A 121 -7.69 -3.66 2.68
N ARG A 122 -8.53 -2.83 2.04
CA ARG A 122 -8.17 -1.43 1.73
C ARG A 122 -8.02 -0.58 2.98
N VAL A 123 -8.90 -0.71 3.97
CA VAL A 123 -8.79 0.01 5.25
C VAL A 123 -7.48 -0.35 5.97
N ILE A 124 -7.14 -1.63 6.06
CA ILE A 124 -5.87 -2.09 6.67
C ILE A 124 -4.68 -1.52 5.91
N SER A 125 -4.69 -1.57 4.58
CA SER A 125 -3.59 -1.02 3.77
C SER A 125 -3.39 0.49 3.99
N ALA A 126 -4.48 1.26 4.06
CA ALA A 126 -4.43 2.70 4.30
C ALA A 126 -3.90 3.03 5.71
N LEU A 127 -4.38 2.31 6.73
CA LEU A 127 -3.90 2.49 8.11
C LEU A 127 -2.41 2.11 8.25
N ALA A 128 -1.99 1.04 7.59
CA ALA A 128 -0.60 0.58 7.60
C ALA A 128 0.34 1.63 6.98
N LEU A 129 -0.05 2.21 5.84
CA LEU A 129 0.71 3.28 5.18
C LEU A 129 0.70 4.58 5.99
N LEU A 130 -0.43 4.94 6.62
CA LEU A 130 -0.52 6.11 7.48
C LEU A 130 0.39 5.98 8.71
N ALA A 131 0.42 4.80 9.33
CA ALA A 131 1.31 4.49 10.44
C ALA A 131 2.79 4.59 10.03
N ALA A 132 3.13 4.09 8.83
CA ALA A 132 4.48 4.21 8.27
C ALA A 132 4.88 5.67 8.02
N TRP A 133 3.99 6.50 7.46
CA TRP A 133 4.25 7.92 7.20
C TRP A 133 4.49 8.72 8.48
N ARG A 134 3.71 8.46 9.54
CA ARG A 134 3.83 9.18 10.82
C ARG A 134 5.20 8.93 11.47
N CYS A 135 5.81 7.79 11.18
CA CYS A 135 7.12 7.40 11.69
C CYS A 135 8.24 7.89 10.75
N ARG A 136 8.52 9.21 10.74
CA ARG A 136 9.77 9.69 10.13
C ARG A 136 10.96 9.15 10.92
N HIS A 137 11.81 8.39 10.23
CA HIS A 137 13.09 7.94 10.77
C HIS A 137 13.90 9.16 11.25
N LYS A 138 14.30 9.20 12.52
CA LYS A 138 15.52 9.92 12.89
C LYS A 138 16.68 9.13 12.27
N PRO A 139 17.57 9.74 11.47
CA PRO A 139 18.76 9.04 11.01
C PRO A 139 19.53 8.58 12.24
N ARG A 140 19.80 7.27 12.33
CA ARG A 140 20.76 6.77 13.31
C ARG A 140 22.11 7.32 12.88
N SER A 141 22.67 8.21 13.70
CA SER A 141 24.09 8.56 13.64
C SER A 141 24.87 7.27 13.79
N VAL A 142 25.34 6.72 12.67
CA VAL A 142 26.42 5.73 12.71
C VAL A 142 27.63 6.55 13.07
N SER A 143 27.95 6.61 14.37
CA SER A 143 29.25 7.06 14.82
C SER A 143 30.27 6.05 14.31
N VAL A 144 30.76 6.28 13.10
CA VAL A 144 31.99 5.65 12.64
C VAL A 144 33.06 6.15 13.58
N CYS A 145 33.54 5.30 14.48
CA CYS A 145 34.76 5.57 15.23
C CYS A 145 35.94 5.59 14.23
N VAL A 146 36.09 6.70 13.51
CA VAL A 146 37.35 7.03 12.81
C VAL A 146 38.27 7.62 13.87
N GLY A 147 38.82 6.75 14.70
CA GLY A 147 39.73 7.12 15.78
C GLY A 147 40.86 6.11 15.85
N GLY A 148 42.00 6.47 15.25
CA GLY A 148 43.21 5.67 15.25
C GLY A 148 43.65 5.29 16.67
N CYS A 149 43.81 3.99 16.88
CA CYS A 149 44.48 3.45 18.06
C CYS A 149 45.45 2.35 17.62
N TRP A 150 46.46 2.74 16.85
CA TRP A 150 47.66 1.94 16.58
C TRP A 150 48.87 2.88 16.50
N GLN A 151 49.14 3.59 17.58
CA GLN A 151 50.50 4.01 17.90
C GLN A 151 50.68 3.93 19.41
N ARG A 152 51.66 3.12 19.83
CA ARG A 152 52.66 3.29 20.90
C ARG A 152 53.01 1.91 21.50
N PRO A 153 54.24 1.75 21.99
CA PRO A 153 55.52 1.75 21.29
C PRO A 153 56.07 0.32 21.08
#